data_AF-A0A951NEJ7-F1
#
_entry.id   AF-A0A951NEJ7-F1
#
_cell.length_a   1.000
_cell.length_b   1.000
_cell.length_c   1.000
_cell.angle_alpha   90.00
_cell.angle_beta   90.00
_cell.angle_gamma   90.00
#
_symmetry.space_group_name_H-M   'P 1'
#
loop_
_entity.id
_entity.type
_entity.pdbx_description
1 polymer ?
#
loop_
_entity_poly.entity_id
_entity_poly.type
_entity_poly.pdbx_seq_one_letter_code
_entity_poly.pdbx_strand_id
1 'polypeptide(L)'
;MTPRIDLHTHSTASDGTTPPDVLVRQARAAGLDVVALTDHDTTGGWAAAAEALPAGLSLVRGAEISCVRGGISLHLLAYLFDPDEPALATALQELRGSRVGRAETMARMLEADGTGVTWERVQELAGGTVGRPHLAAALVEQGHVASIADAFTPDWIGEHGRYWVAKTELDVLDAIRLVRGAGGVSIFAHPAASSRGRTVGVDVIADMAAAGLAGLEVDHVDHEKSARAAL
;
A
#
# COMPACT_ATOMS: atom_id res chain seq x y z
N MET A 1 -5.33 26.43 -21.17
CA MET A 1 -5.98 25.11 -21.12
C MET A 1 -5.91 24.62 -19.69
N THR A 2 -6.94 23.90 -19.22
CA THR A 2 -6.89 23.24 -17.91
C THR A 2 -5.88 22.08 -17.98
N PRO A 3 -4.92 21.98 -17.03
CA PRO A 3 -3.93 20.91 -17.04
C PRO A 3 -4.60 19.54 -16.88
N ARG A 4 -4.06 18.52 -17.55
CA ARG A 4 -4.47 17.12 -17.41
C ARG A 4 -3.58 16.46 -16.36
N ILE A 5 -4.19 16.02 -15.27
CA ILE A 5 -3.50 15.63 -14.05
C ILE A 5 -3.93 14.21 -13.67
N ASP A 6 -2.96 13.39 -13.29
CA ASP A 6 -3.17 12.12 -12.58
C ASP A 6 -2.24 12.07 -11.36
N LEU A 7 -2.80 12.07 -10.14
CA LEU A 7 -2.00 12.12 -8.91
C LEU A 7 -1.92 10.77 -8.19
N HIS A 8 -2.38 9.69 -8.80
CA HIS A 8 -2.42 8.40 -8.12
C HIS A 8 -2.05 7.28 -9.10
N THR A 9 -0.75 7.03 -9.25
CA THR A 9 -0.24 5.98 -10.14
C THR A 9 0.82 5.12 -9.48
N HIS A 10 0.77 3.82 -9.75
CA HIS A 10 1.68 2.83 -9.20
C HIS A 10 2.55 2.25 -10.30
N SER A 11 3.79 1.92 -9.95
CA SER A 11 4.76 1.28 -10.82
C SER A 11 5.15 -0.10 -10.29
N THR A 12 6.09 -0.74 -10.98
CA THR A 12 6.70 -1.99 -10.49
C THR A 12 7.55 -1.80 -9.23
N ALA A 13 7.69 -0.59 -8.69
CA ALA A 13 8.31 -0.39 -7.37
C ALA A 13 7.38 -0.83 -6.22
N SER A 14 6.08 -1.02 -6.50
CA SER A 14 5.13 -1.66 -5.60
C SER A 14 4.29 -2.74 -6.29
N ASP A 15 3.05 -2.44 -6.67
CA ASP A 15 2.08 -3.39 -7.26
C ASP A 15 1.59 -3.00 -8.66
N GLY A 16 2.14 -1.93 -9.24
CA GLY A 16 1.92 -1.57 -10.64
C GLY A 16 2.62 -2.52 -11.60
N THR A 17 2.15 -2.55 -12.85
CA THR A 17 2.68 -3.43 -13.90
C THR A 17 3.69 -2.76 -14.83
N THR A 18 3.86 -1.44 -14.69
CA THR A 18 4.70 -0.63 -15.57
C THR A 18 5.91 -0.06 -14.79
N PRO A 19 7.15 -0.23 -15.28
CA PRO A 19 8.32 0.34 -14.64
C PRO A 19 8.25 1.88 -14.53
N PRO A 20 8.83 2.50 -13.47
CA PRO A 20 8.70 3.94 -13.23
C PRO A 20 9.12 4.83 -14.41
N ASP A 21 10.18 4.45 -15.11
CA ASP A 21 10.71 5.17 -16.26
C ASP A 21 9.79 5.05 -17.49
N VAL A 22 9.16 3.90 -17.69
CA VAL A 22 8.16 3.68 -18.74
C VAL A 22 6.88 4.43 -18.42
N LEU A 23 6.46 4.44 -17.14
CA LEU A 23 5.24 5.08 -16.66
C LEU A 23 5.22 6.57 -17.01
N VAL A 24 6.30 7.32 -16.71
CA VAL A 24 6.37 8.75 -17.03
C VAL A 24 6.34 9.03 -18.54
N ARG A 25 6.91 8.14 -19.36
CA ARG A 25 6.82 8.25 -20.83
C ARG A 25 5.41 8.01 -21.35
N GLN A 26 4.72 7.01 -20.80
CA GLN A 26 3.33 6.72 -21.13
C GLN A 26 2.38 7.85 -20.69
N ALA A 27 2.57 8.41 -19.50
CA ALA A 27 1.82 9.56 -19.00
C ALA A 27 1.91 10.75 -19.98
N ARG A 28 3.12 11.07 -20.46
CA ARG A 28 3.29 12.12 -21.47
C ARG A 28 2.60 11.78 -22.79
N ALA A 29 2.75 10.53 -23.27
CA ALA A 29 2.11 10.09 -24.51
C ALA A 29 0.57 10.11 -24.43
N ALA A 30 0.00 9.89 -23.24
CA ALA A 30 -1.43 10.02 -22.97
C ALA A 30 -1.92 11.49 -22.90
N GLY A 31 -0.99 12.45 -22.98
CA GLY A 31 -1.27 13.88 -22.95
C GLY A 31 -1.44 14.45 -21.54
N LEU A 32 -0.87 13.80 -20.51
CA LEU A 32 -0.82 14.40 -19.17
C LEU A 32 0.21 15.53 -19.11
N ASP A 33 -0.12 16.52 -18.29
CA ASP A 33 0.76 17.64 -17.93
C ASP A 33 1.41 17.40 -16.55
N VAL A 34 0.74 16.64 -15.68
CA VAL A 34 1.23 16.27 -14.35
C VAL A 34 0.91 14.80 -14.08
N VAL A 35 1.90 14.06 -13.56
CA VAL A 35 1.72 12.71 -13.02
C VAL A 35 2.34 12.62 -11.63
N ALA A 36 1.70 11.94 -10.68
CA ALA A 36 2.35 11.56 -9.43
C ALA A 36 2.70 10.07 -9.41
N LEU A 37 3.89 9.75 -8.91
CA LEU A 37 4.28 8.38 -8.61
C LEU A 37 4.07 8.13 -7.11
N THR A 38 3.13 7.24 -6.77
CA THR A 38 2.65 7.02 -5.40
C THR A 38 2.65 5.55 -5.03
N ASP A 39 3.72 4.85 -5.35
CA ASP A 39 3.88 3.43 -5.00
C ASP A 39 3.64 3.15 -3.50
N HIS A 40 3.09 1.97 -3.21
CA HIS A 40 2.76 1.58 -1.84
C HIS A 40 3.97 1.57 -0.91
N ASP A 41 3.87 2.33 0.18
CA ASP A 41 4.81 2.34 1.30
C ASP A 41 6.28 2.61 0.90
N THR A 42 6.52 3.20 -0.29
CA THR A 42 7.86 3.28 -0.88
C THR A 42 8.08 4.50 -1.75
N THR A 43 9.33 4.97 -1.78
CA THR A 43 9.83 6.00 -2.71
C THR A 43 10.73 5.41 -3.80
N GLY A 44 10.84 4.09 -3.88
CA GLY A 44 11.85 3.39 -4.68
C GLY A 44 11.84 3.68 -6.18
N GLY A 45 10.70 4.12 -6.73
CA GLY A 45 10.59 4.47 -8.15
C GLY A 45 11.00 5.91 -8.50
N TRP A 46 11.23 6.78 -7.51
CA TRP A 46 11.40 8.22 -7.74
C TRP A 46 12.61 8.58 -8.60
N ALA A 47 13.74 7.91 -8.40
CA ALA A 47 14.97 8.19 -9.15
C ALA A 47 14.79 7.84 -10.64
N ALA A 48 14.35 6.61 -10.93
CA ALA A 48 14.13 6.14 -12.30
C ALA A 48 13.08 6.98 -13.05
N ALA A 49 11.99 7.37 -12.37
CA ALA A 49 10.98 8.24 -12.96
C ALA A 49 11.50 9.65 -13.25
N ALA A 50 12.31 10.22 -12.35
CA ALA A 50 12.88 11.56 -12.53
C ALA A 50 13.95 11.60 -13.65
N GLU A 51 14.80 10.57 -13.73
CA GLU A 51 15.81 10.45 -14.78
C GLU A 51 15.20 10.32 -16.18
N ALA A 52 14.04 9.65 -16.28
CA ALA A 52 13.32 9.43 -17.53
C ALA A 52 12.23 10.48 -17.84
N LEU A 53 12.13 11.56 -17.07
CA LEU A 53 11.03 12.51 -17.14
C LEU A 53 10.99 13.23 -18.51
N PRO A 54 9.93 13.04 -19.32
CA PRO A 54 9.82 13.72 -20.61
C PRO A 54 9.66 15.23 -20.47
N ALA A 55 10.15 15.98 -21.46
CA ALA A 55 9.90 17.41 -21.53
C ALA A 55 8.39 17.72 -21.58
N GLY A 56 7.96 18.70 -20.77
CA GLY A 56 6.56 19.12 -20.69
C GLY A 56 5.67 18.24 -19.80
N LEU A 57 6.23 17.30 -19.03
CA LEU A 57 5.53 16.59 -17.96
C LEU A 57 6.12 17.01 -16.61
N SER A 58 5.27 17.33 -15.64
CA SER A 58 5.68 17.50 -14.24
C SER A 58 5.51 16.19 -13.48
N LEU A 59 6.54 15.78 -12.73
CA LEU A 59 6.47 14.64 -11.81
C LEU A 59 6.24 15.11 -10.38
N VAL A 60 5.17 14.65 -9.76
CA VAL A 60 4.94 14.78 -8.32
C VAL A 60 5.47 13.51 -7.64
N ARG A 61 6.48 13.68 -6.79
CA ARG A 61 7.02 12.59 -5.98
C ARG A 61 6.11 12.34 -4.79
N GLY A 62 5.65 11.11 -4.63
CA GLY A 62 4.83 10.71 -3.49
C GLY A 62 4.91 9.23 -3.14
N ALA A 63 4.05 8.80 -2.24
CA ALA A 63 3.86 7.40 -1.84
C ALA A 63 2.40 7.21 -1.38
N GLU A 64 1.83 6.03 -1.57
CA GLU A 64 0.56 5.65 -0.96
C GLU A 64 0.83 4.84 0.31
N ILE A 65 0.62 5.44 1.48
CA ILE A 65 0.94 4.85 2.78
C ILE A 65 -0.22 4.00 3.26
N SER A 66 0.04 2.71 3.50
CA SER A 66 -0.87 1.77 4.13
C SER A 66 -1.13 2.17 5.58
N CYS A 67 -2.37 2.50 5.91
CA CYS A 67 -2.79 2.93 7.24
C CYS A 67 -3.93 2.05 7.80
N VAL A 68 -4.18 2.17 9.10
CA VAL A 68 -5.35 1.59 9.78
C VAL A 68 -6.03 2.62 10.67
N ARG A 69 -7.34 2.46 10.89
CA ARG A 69 -8.07 3.09 12.00
C ARG A 69 -9.26 2.23 12.39
N GLY A 70 -9.40 1.89 13.66
CA GLY A 70 -10.54 1.09 14.13
C GLY A 70 -10.68 -0.27 13.43
N GLY A 71 -9.56 -0.89 13.02
CA GLY A 71 -9.55 -2.15 12.26
C GLY A 71 -10.06 -2.00 10.81
N ILE A 72 -10.09 -0.78 10.28
CA ILE A 72 -10.41 -0.49 8.88
C ILE A 72 -9.12 -0.04 8.17
N SER A 73 -8.81 -0.70 7.05
CA SER A 73 -7.67 -0.37 6.19
C SER A 73 -7.95 0.94 5.46
N LEU A 74 -6.95 1.81 5.42
CA LEU A 74 -7.00 3.14 4.82
C LEU A 74 -5.73 3.34 4.01
N HIS A 75 -5.78 4.14 2.95
CA HIS A 75 -4.58 4.54 2.24
C HIS A 75 -4.44 6.06 2.24
N LEU A 76 -3.23 6.54 2.52
CA LEU A 76 -2.91 7.95 2.61
C LEU A 76 -1.89 8.30 1.53
N LEU A 77 -2.29 9.09 0.54
CA LEU A 77 -1.36 9.66 -0.42
C LEU A 77 -0.52 10.72 0.27
N ALA A 78 0.80 10.58 0.20
CA ALA A 78 1.77 11.53 0.72
C ALA A 78 2.55 12.12 -0.44
N TYR A 79 2.53 13.45 -0.59
CA TYR A 79 3.21 14.16 -1.67
C TYR A 79 4.31 15.07 -1.16
N LEU A 80 5.38 15.17 -1.94
CA LEU A 80 6.45 16.17 -1.81
C LEU A 80 7.11 16.21 -0.41
N PHE A 81 7.11 15.09 0.30
CA PHE A 81 7.83 14.94 1.56
C PHE A 81 9.33 14.70 1.33
N ASP A 82 10.14 15.04 2.32
CA ASP A 82 11.55 14.66 2.38
C ASP A 82 11.69 13.14 2.62
N PRO A 83 12.20 12.36 1.66
CA PRO A 83 12.33 10.92 1.80
C PRO A 83 13.42 10.51 2.80
N ASP A 84 14.31 11.43 3.16
CA ASP A 84 15.42 11.21 4.11
C ASP A 84 15.04 11.66 5.54
N GLU A 85 13.81 12.15 5.76
CA GLU A 85 13.32 12.43 7.11
C GLU A 85 13.25 11.11 7.91
N PRO A 86 14.01 10.97 9.02
CA PRO A 86 14.22 9.68 9.65
C PRO A 86 12.96 8.98 10.15
N ALA A 87 11.98 9.72 10.69
CA ALA A 87 10.79 9.12 11.29
C ALA A 87 9.87 8.51 10.22
N LEU A 88 9.58 9.27 9.15
CA LEU A 88 8.79 8.77 8.03
C LEU A 88 9.52 7.67 7.26
N ALA A 89 10.83 7.83 7.01
CA ALA A 89 11.62 6.80 6.33
C ALA A 89 11.59 5.47 7.10
N THR A 90 11.73 5.52 8.43
CA THR A 90 11.63 4.34 9.31
C THR A 90 10.25 3.70 9.21
N ALA A 91 9.18 4.49 9.32
CA ALA A 91 7.80 3.97 9.22
C ALA A 91 7.53 3.29 7.87
N LEU A 92 7.97 3.89 6.75
CA LEU A 92 7.86 3.29 5.42
C LEU A 92 8.68 2.00 5.29
N GLN A 93 9.88 1.95 5.89
CA GLN A 93 10.67 0.71 5.94
C GLN A 93 9.97 -0.38 6.76
N GLU A 94 9.41 -0.05 7.92
CA GLU A 94 8.66 -0.99 8.75
C GLU A 94 7.41 -1.52 8.05
N LEU A 95 6.65 -0.65 7.37
CA LEU A 95 5.47 -1.05 6.59
C LEU A 95 5.84 -2.03 5.47
N ARG A 96 6.91 -1.75 4.71
CA ARG A 96 7.42 -2.66 3.67
C ARG A 96 7.94 -3.97 4.25
N GLY A 97 8.78 -3.88 5.28
CA GLY A 97 9.36 -5.03 5.98
C GLY A 97 8.29 -5.91 6.60
N SER A 98 7.17 -5.34 7.04
CA SER A 98 6.05 -6.08 7.62
C SER A 98 5.33 -6.97 6.63
N ARG A 99 5.41 -6.77 5.30
CA ARG A 99 4.76 -7.68 4.36
C ARG A 99 5.56 -8.96 4.17
N VAL A 100 6.84 -8.81 3.80
CA VAL A 100 7.74 -9.95 3.54
C VAL A 100 8.19 -10.58 4.85
N GLY A 101 8.68 -9.79 5.80
CA GLY A 101 9.19 -10.27 7.08
C GLY A 101 8.12 -10.96 7.92
N ARG A 102 6.86 -10.53 7.83
CA ARG A 102 5.74 -11.25 8.45
C ARG A 102 5.54 -12.61 7.79
N ALA A 103 5.47 -12.67 6.46
CA ALA A 103 5.28 -13.94 5.76
C ALA A 103 6.45 -14.91 6.02
N GLU A 104 7.68 -14.40 6.07
CA GLU A 104 8.87 -15.16 6.43
C GLU A 104 8.81 -15.65 7.88
N THR A 105 8.43 -14.79 8.83
CA THR A 105 8.28 -15.18 10.25
C THR A 105 7.22 -16.27 10.39
N MET A 106 6.07 -16.12 9.73
CA MET A 106 5.01 -17.13 9.72
C MET A 106 5.48 -18.45 9.08
N ALA A 107 6.24 -18.40 7.97
CA ALA A 107 6.85 -19.58 7.36
C ALA A 107 7.82 -20.28 8.31
N ARG A 108 8.70 -19.53 9.00
CA ARG A 108 9.64 -20.07 9.99
C ARG A 108 8.93 -20.71 11.18
N MET A 109 7.81 -20.15 11.65
CA MET A 109 7.00 -20.78 12.70
C MET A 109 6.39 -22.11 12.23
N LEU A 110 5.88 -22.14 11.00
CA LEU A 110 5.36 -23.35 10.38
C LEU A 110 6.46 -24.42 10.20
N GLU A 111 7.64 -24.03 9.74
CA GLU A 111 8.79 -24.91 9.57
C GLU A 111 9.27 -25.49 10.90
N ALA A 112 9.38 -24.65 11.93
CA ALA A 112 9.80 -25.05 13.27
C ALA A 112 8.86 -26.09 13.91
N ASP A 113 7.57 -26.06 13.56
CA ASP A 113 6.56 -27.03 13.99
C ASP A 113 6.52 -28.30 13.10
N GLY A 114 7.45 -28.43 12.16
CA GLY A 114 7.61 -29.65 11.34
C GLY A 114 6.57 -29.78 10.22
N THR A 115 5.96 -28.68 9.78
CA THR A 115 4.97 -28.71 8.70
C THR A 115 5.58 -28.95 7.32
N GLY A 116 6.90 -28.76 7.16
CA GLY A 116 7.57 -28.86 5.86
C GLY A 116 7.35 -27.65 4.94
N VAL A 117 6.62 -26.63 5.39
CA VAL A 117 6.51 -25.35 4.70
C VAL A 117 7.80 -24.55 4.93
N THR A 118 8.60 -24.36 3.87
CA THR A 118 9.81 -23.54 3.93
C THR A 118 9.58 -22.14 3.37
N TRP A 119 10.40 -21.18 3.79
CA TRP A 119 10.32 -19.82 3.27
C TRP A 119 10.58 -19.74 1.77
N GLU A 120 11.60 -20.46 1.30
CA GLU A 120 11.99 -20.51 -0.12
C GLU A 120 10.82 -20.99 -0.99
N ARG A 121 10.09 -22.02 -0.53
CA ARG A 121 8.95 -22.54 -1.28
C ARG A 121 7.79 -21.54 -1.34
N VAL A 122 7.56 -20.81 -0.26
CA VAL A 122 6.55 -19.74 -0.23
C VAL A 122 6.91 -18.61 -1.18
N GLN A 123 8.19 -18.27 -1.33
CA GLN A 123 8.65 -17.28 -2.30
C GLN A 123 8.46 -17.76 -3.75
N GLU A 124 8.79 -19.02 -4.03
CA GLU A 124 8.57 -19.63 -5.36
C GLU A 124 7.09 -19.61 -5.75
N LEU A 125 6.19 -19.94 -4.81
CA LEU A 125 4.75 -19.93 -5.02
C LEU A 125 4.20 -18.51 -5.26
N ALA A 126 4.85 -17.48 -4.72
CA ALA A 126 4.44 -16.09 -4.93
C ALA A 126 4.85 -15.56 -6.31
N GLY A 127 6.05 -15.91 -6.79
CA GLY A 127 6.58 -15.37 -8.06
C GLY A 127 6.68 -13.84 -8.09
N GLY A 128 6.68 -13.19 -6.92
CA GLY A 128 6.50 -11.74 -6.74
C GLY A 128 6.25 -11.38 -5.27
N THR A 129 5.34 -10.44 -5.02
CA THR A 129 5.02 -9.97 -3.67
C THR A 129 4.43 -11.08 -2.78
N VAL A 130 5.14 -11.44 -1.71
CA VAL A 130 4.75 -12.53 -0.79
C VAL A 130 3.68 -12.07 0.21
N GLY A 131 2.84 -13.02 0.66
CA GLY A 131 1.71 -12.77 1.56
C GLY A 131 1.06 -14.07 2.05
N ARG A 132 0.09 -13.94 2.97
CA ARG A 132 -0.61 -15.09 3.60
C ARG A 132 -1.25 -16.10 2.62
N PRO A 133 -1.81 -15.70 1.46
CA PRO A 133 -2.31 -16.68 0.50
C PRO A 133 -1.24 -17.66 -0.01
N HIS A 134 0.02 -17.23 -0.09
CA HIS A 134 1.13 -18.09 -0.51
C HIS A 134 1.54 -19.08 0.60
N LEU A 135 1.43 -18.67 1.88
CA LEU A 135 1.56 -19.58 3.03
C LEU A 135 0.44 -20.63 3.02
N ALA A 136 -0.80 -20.21 2.74
CA ALA A 136 -1.92 -21.13 2.59
C ALA A 136 -1.67 -22.14 1.45
N ALA A 137 -1.14 -21.68 0.32
CA ALA A 137 -0.81 -22.55 -0.81
C ALA A 137 0.25 -23.58 -0.43
N ALA A 138 1.29 -23.18 0.31
CA ALA A 138 2.30 -24.10 0.81
C ALA A 138 1.72 -25.12 1.81
N LEU A 139 0.81 -24.70 2.70
CA LEU A 139 0.10 -25.60 3.62
C LEU A 139 -0.77 -26.64 2.89
N VAL A 140 -1.41 -26.24 1.79
CA VAL A 140 -2.15 -27.17 0.92
C VAL A 140 -1.18 -28.13 0.23
N GLU A 141 -0.07 -27.65 -0.33
CA GLU A 141 0.95 -28.47 -0.99
C GLU A 141 1.55 -29.54 -0.06
N GLN A 142 1.73 -29.20 1.22
CA GLN A 142 2.22 -30.11 2.26
C GLN A 142 1.11 -31.00 2.87
N GLY A 143 -0.16 -30.85 2.44
CA GLY A 143 -1.27 -31.69 2.86
C GLY A 143 -1.83 -31.40 4.26
N HIS A 144 -1.49 -30.26 4.87
CA HIS A 144 -1.98 -29.88 6.19
C HIS A 144 -3.42 -29.37 6.19
N VAL A 145 -3.86 -28.79 5.07
CA VAL A 145 -5.21 -28.26 4.87
C VAL A 145 -5.73 -28.62 3.49
N ALA A 146 -7.05 -28.79 3.36
CA ALA A 146 -7.66 -29.25 2.10
C ALA A 146 -7.81 -28.13 1.06
N SER A 147 -7.85 -26.87 1.49
CA SER A 147 -7.97 -25.72 0.62
C SER A 147 -7.29 -24.47 1.21
N ILE A 148 -7.10 -23.45 0.37
CA ILE A 148 -6.60 -22.14 0.81
C ILE A 148 -7.46 -21.56 1.94
N ALA A 149 -8.78 -21.70 1.85
CA ALA A 149 -9.70 -21.18 2.86
C ALA A 149 -9.50 -21.87 4.22
N ASP A 150 -9.20 -23.17 4.23
CA ASP A 150 -8.98 -23.95 5.44
C ASP A 150 -7.69 -23.58 6.18
N ALA A 151 -6.77 -22.88 5.51
CA ALA A 151 -5.58 -22.30 6.16
C ALA A 151 -5.92 -21.06 7.01
N PHE A 152 -7.07 -20.41 6.78
CA PHE A 152 -7.44 -19.15 7.43
C PHE A 152 -8.23 -19.36 8.73
N THR A 153 -7.85 -20.35 9.52
CA THR A 153 -8.46 -20.68 10.81
C THR A 153 -7.53 -20.33 11.98
N PRO A 154 -8.04 -20.30 13.22
CA PRO A 154 -7.22 -20.12 14.42
C PRO A 154 -6.15 -21.21 14.62
N ASP A 155 -6.36 -22.41 14.07
CA ASP A 155 -5.36 -23.49 14.14
C ASP A 155 -4.16 -23.25 13.22
N TRP A 156 -4.31 -22.35 12.24
CA TRP A 156 -3.33 -22.08 11.18
C TRP A 156 -2.94 -20.61 11.11
N ILE A 157 -3.09 -19.98 9.93
CA ILE A 157 -2.64 -18.62 9.59
C ILE A 157 -3.79 -17.62 9.57
N GLY A 158 -4.95 -18.00 10.13
CA GLY A 158 -6.09 -17.12 10.36
C GLY A 158 -5.72 -15.95 11.27
N GLU A 159 -6.57 -14.92 11.32
CA GLU A 159 -6.35 -13.82 12.25
C GLU A 159 -6.37 -14.32 13.71
N HIS A 160 -5.38 -13.91 14.49
CA HIS A 160 -5.10 -14.44 15.83
C HIS A 160 -4.87 -15.97 15.89
N GLY A 161 -4.57 -16.59 14.75
CA GLY A 161 -4.26 -18.02 14.68
C GLY A 161 -2.85 -18.37 15.18
N ARG A 162 -2.60 -19.67 15.33
CA ARG A 162 -1.34 -20.22 15.88
C ARG A 162 -0.09 -19.70 15.20
N TYR A 163 -0.12 -19.57 13.88
CA TYR A 163 1.00 -19.10 13.08
C TYR A 163 0.83 -17.65 12.64
N TRP A 164 -0.08 -16.90 13.25
CA TRP A 164 -0.36 -15.53 12.88
C TRP A 164 0.63 -14.57 13.53
N VAL A 165 1.29 -13.79 12.69
CA VAL A 165 2.04 -12.61 13.12
C VAL A 165 1.18 -11.38 12.82
N ALA A 166 1.09 -10.45 13.77
CA ALA A 166 0.38 -9.20 13.55
C ALA A 166 1.05 -8.42 12.41
N LYS A 167 0.24 -7.77 11.58
CA LYS A 167 0.78 -6.80 10.61
C LYS A 167 1.28 -5.59 11.41
N THR A 168 2.42 -5.02 11.04
CA THR A 168 2.71 -3.66 11.51
C THR A 168 1.66 -2.74 10.88
N GLU A 169 0.91 -2.07 11.74
CA GLU A 169 -0.13 -1.14 11.32
C GLU A 169 0.28 0.26 11.73
N LEU A 170 0.21 1.19 10.78
CA LEU A 170 0.40 2.60 11.05
C LEU A 170 -0.97 3.25 11.21
N ASP A 171 -1.26 3.84 12.37
CA ASP A 171 -2.49 4.61 12.54
C ASP A 171 -2.47 5.80 11.58
N VAL A 172 -3.60 6.06 10.92
CA VAL A 172 -3.70 7.11 9.90
C VAL A 172 -3.36 8.50 10.45
N LEU A 173 -3.64 8.79 11.73
CA LEU A 173 -3.31 10.08 12.33
C LEU A 173 -1.80 10.21 12.56
N ASP A 174 -1.11 9.12 12.87
CA ASP A 174 0.34 9.11 12.98
C ASP A 174 0.99 9.23 11.61
N ALA A 175 0.46 8.56 10.58
CA ALA A 175 0.90 8.76 9.20
C ALA A 175 0.82 10.23 8.76
N ILE A 176 -0.30 10.90 9.02
CA ILE A 176 -0.48 12.34 8.73
C ILE A 176 0.58 13.18 9.44
N ARG A 177 0.86 12.89 10.72
CA ARG A 177 1.88 13.61 11.50
C ARG A 177 3.27 13.40 10.92
N LEU A 178 3.62 12.17 10.54
CA LEU A 178 4.92 11.84 9.94
C LEU A 178 5.10 12.53 8.59
N VAL A 179 4.10 12.46 7.70
CA VAL A 179 4.13 13.14 6.40
C VAL A 179 4.33 14.64 6.58
N ARG A 180 3.61 15.27 7.52
CA ARG A 180 3.77 16.69 7.83
C ARG A 180 5.14 17.00 8.44
N GLY A 181 5.66 16.13 9.30
CA GLY A 181 7.00 16.25 9.89
C GLY A 181 8.10 16.24 8.83
N ALA A 182 7.92 15.44 7.77
CA ALA A 182 8.75 15.41 6.58
C ALA A 182 8.45 16.53 5.56
N GLY A 183 7.61 17.50 5.91
CA GLY A 183 7.28 18.66 5.05
C GLY A 183 6.33 18.35 3.88
N GLY A 184 5.75 17.15 3.85
CA GLY A 184 4.82 16.74 2.80
C GLY A 184 3.36 17.10 3.04
N VAL A 185 2.54 16.75 2.07
CA VAL A 185 1.08 16.95 2.07
C VAL A 185 0.38 15.60 2.03
N SER A 186 -0.62 15.39 2.88
CA SER A 186 -1.37 14.15 2.97
C SER A 186 -2.79 14.28 2.42
N ILE A 187 -3.20 13.34 1.57
CA ILE A 187 -4.55 13.25 0.97
C ILE A 187 -5.12 11.86 1.25
N PHE A 188 -6.39 11.78 1.65
CA PHE A 188 -7.04 10.49 1.87
C PHE A 188 -7.40 9.89 0.52
N ALA A 189 -6.77 8.76 0.19
CA ALA A 189 -6.97 8.05 -1.06
C ALA A 189 -8.31 7.30 -1.03
N HIS A 190 -9.04 7.38 -2.14
CA HIS A 190 -10.29 6.66 -2.41
C HIS A 190 -11.20 6.40 -1.17
N PRO A 191 -11.54 7.46 -0.39
CA PRO A 191 -12.24 7.36 0.90
C PRO A 191 -13.57 6.60 0.86
N ALA A 192 -14.21 6.52 -0.31
CA ALA A 192 -15.52 5.91 -0.49
C ALA A 192 -15.49 4.62 -1.32
N ALA A 193 -14.33 3.98 -1.50
CA ALA A 193 -14.18 2.73 -2.23
C ALA A 193 -14.71 1.50 -1.45
N SER A 194 -16.03 1.46 -1.22
CA SER A 194 -16.71 0.39 -0.47
C SER A 194 -16.62 -0.99 -1.12
N SER A 195 -16.34 -1.06 -2.43
CA SER A 195 -16.02 -2.31 -3.13
C SER A 195 -14.76 -3.00 -2.58
N ARG A 196 -13.86 -2.24 -1.95
CA ARG A 196 -12.61 -2.72 -1.35
C ARG A 196 -12.77 -3.14 0.12
N GLY A 197 -13.96 -2.95 0.71
CA GLY A 197 -14.26 -3.35 2.08
C GLY A 197 -15.00 -2.28 2.89
N ARG A 198 -14.86 -2.34 4.22
CA ARG A 198 -15.45 -1.33 5.11
C ARG A 198 -14.78 0.02 4.89
N THR A 199 -15.57 1.08 4.89
CA THR A 199 -15.09 2.47 4.86
C THR A 199 -15.26 3.11 6.24
N VAL A 200 -14.44 4.12 6.52
CA VAL A 200 -14.59 4.91 7.76
C VAL A 200 -15.72 5.93 7.64
N GLY A 201 -16.22 6.38 8.80
CA GLY A 201 -17.21 7.45 8.87
C GLY A 201 -16.60 8.84 8.71
N VAL A 202 -17.47 9.84 8.56
CA VAL A 202 -17.10 11.27 8.46
C VAL A 202 -16.40 11.77 9.73
N ASP A 203 -16.69 11.18 10.88
CA ASP A 203 -16.02 11.44 12.15
C ASP A 203 -14.51 11.15 12.07
N VAL A 204 -14.13 10.02 11.47
CA VAL A 204 -12.71 9.70 11.27
C VAL A 204 -12.05 10.67 10.29
N ILE A 205 -12.77 11.09 9.24
CA ILE A 205 -12.26 12.10 8.30
C ILE A 205 -12.06 13.44 9.02
N ALA A 206 -12.96 13.82 9.91
CA ALA A 206 -12.82 15.03 10.73
C ALA A 206 -11.61 14.95 11.68
N ASP A 207 -11.38 13.79 12.31
CA ASP A 207 -10.17 13.54 13.10
C ASP A 207 -8.89 13.66 12.25
N MET A 208 -8.91 13.11 11.03
CA MET A 208 -7.80 13.23 10.08
C MET A 208 -7.56 14.70 9.69
N ALA A 209 -8.60 15.45 9.39
CA ALA A 209 -8.52 16.89 9.11
C ALA A 209 -7.92 17.66 10.30
N ALA A 210 -8.36 17.37 11.52
CA ALA A 210 -7.80 17.96 12.74
C ALA A 210 -6.32 17.59 12.96
N ALA A 211 -5.89 16.40 12.51
CA ALA A 211 -4.50 15.98 12.54
C ALA A 211 -3.62 16.63 11.44
N GLY A 212 -4.23 17.25 10.43
CA GLY A 212 -3.53 17.95 9.35
C GLY A 212 -3.69 17.34 7.95
N LEU A 213 -4.70 16.48 7.74
CA LEU A 213 -5.08 16.03 6.40
C LEU A 213 -5.42 17.23 5.51
N ALA A 214 -4.84 17.28 4.32
CA ALA A 214 -4.98 18.43 3.42
C ALA A 214 -6.12 18.28 2.41
N GLY A 215 -6.64 17.08 2.19
CA GLY A 215 -7.72 16.85 1.24
C GLY A 215 -8.13 15.40 1.08
N LEU A 216 -9.09 15.20 0.17
CA LEU A 216 -9.70 13.92 -0.17
C LEU A 216 -9.54 13.69 -1.68
N GLU A 217 -9.25 12.47 -2.07
CA GLU A 217 -9.35 12.06 -3.47
C GLU A 217 -10.84 11.86 -3.81
N VAL A 218 -11.38 12.60 -4.77
CA VAL A 218 -12.81 12.52 -5.13
C VAL A 218 -13.01 11.79 -6.46
N ASP A 219 -12.26 12.16 -7.49
CA ASP A 219 -12.37 11.56 -8.83
C ASP A 219 -11.56 10.27 -8.94
N HIS A 220 -12.11 9.20 -8.36
CA HIS A 220 -11.54 7.87 -8.38
C HIS A 220 -12.49 6.86 -9.03
N VAL A 221 -11.94 5.80 -9.63
CA VAL A 221 -12.74 4.80 -10.38
C VAL A 221 -13.73 4.05 -9.50
N ASP A 222 -13.34 3.83 -8.25
CA ASP A 222 -14.15 3.14 -7.24
C ASP A 222 -15.17 4.06 -6.53
N HIS A 223 -15.28 5.32 -6.94
CA HIS A 223 -16.29 6.23 -6.44
C HIS A 223 -17.47 6.31 -7.40
N GLU A 224 -18.61 5.74 -6.99
CA GLU A 224 -19.89 5.99 -7.63
C GLU A 224 -20.28 7.48 -7.54
N LYS A 225 -21.19 7.93 -8.41
CA LYS A 225 -21.63 9.33 -8.47
C LYS A 225 -22.15 9.86 -7.12
N SER A 226 -22.86 9.02 -6.37
CA SER A 226 -23.39 9.35 -5.04
C SER A 226 -22.26 9.57 -4.02
N ALA A 227 -21.23 8.71 -4.06
CA ALA A 227 -20.06 8.85 -3.21
C ALA A 227 -19.29 10.14 -3.51
N ARG A 228 -19.06 10.45 -4.79
CA ARG A 228 -18.39 11.70 -5.19
C ARG A 228 -19.14 12.96 -4.76
N ALA A 229 -20.47 12.92 -4.73
CA ALA A 229 -21.27 14.06 -4.29
C ALA A 229 -21.31 14.24 -2.76
N ALA A 230 -20.98 13.20 -2.00
CA ALA A 230 -20.95 13.23 -0.55
C ALA A 230 -19.59 13.66 0.05
N LEU A 231 -18.52 13.55 -0.75
CA LEU A 231 -17.15 14.01 -0.43
C LEU A 231 -16.99 15.50 -0.78
#